data_AF-A0A353LV63-F1
#
_entry.id   AF-A0A353LV63-F1
#
_cell.length_a   1.000
_cell.length_b   1.000
_cell.length_c   1.000
_cell.angle_alpha   90.00
_cell.angle_beta   90.00
_cell.angle_gamma   90.00
#
_symmetry.space_group_name_H-M   'P 1'
#
loop_
_entity.id
_entity.type
_entity.pdbx_description
1 polymer ?
#
loop_
_entity_poly.entity_id
_entity_poly.type
_entity_poly.pdbx_seq_one_letter_code
_entity_poly.pdbx_strand_id
1 'polypeptide(L)' 'MGKGDRRGSNGTEPVIIKKYANRRLYNTASSRYVTLEQLSEMVKSGEEFRVLDAKTDEDITRSVLTQIIFEEEN' A
#
# COMPACT_ATOMS: atom_id res chain seq x y z
N MET A 1 22.32 4.98 17.46
CA MET A 1 21.04 4.29 17.79
C MET A 1 20.09 4.44 16.61
N GLY A 2 19.72 3.32 16.01
CA GLY A 2 18.71 3.19 14.96
C GLY A 2 18.62 1.70 14.70
N LYS A 3 17.83 1.02 15.54
CA LYS A 3 17.58 -0.43 15.47
C LYS A 3 17.21 -0.77 14.01
N GLY A 4 17.74 -1.79 13.35
CA GLY A 4 18.03 -3.10 13.89
C GLY A 4 16.87 -4.04 13.58
N ASP A 5 16.45 -4.12 12.32
CA ASP A 5 15.46 -5.08 11.85
C ASP A 5 16.16 -6.09 10.94
N ARG A 6 16.72 -7.14 11.57
CA ARG A 6 16.99 -8.40 10.90
C ARG A 6 16.11 -9.49 11.51
N ARG A 7 15.25 -10.03 10.65
CA ARG A 7 15.01 -11.47 10.39
C ARG A 7 13.88 -12.19 11.16
N GLY A 8 12.96 -12.73 10.35
CA GLY A 8 12.05 -13.88 10.59
C GLY A 8 10.71 -13.62 9.88
N SER A 9 10.03 -14.50 9.14
CA SER A 9 10.19 -15.90 8.74
C SER A 9 8.96 -16.23 7.86
N ASN A 10 9.17 -16.65 6.60
CA ASN A 10 8.21 -17.38 5.76
C ASN A 10 6.78 -16.80 5.56
N GLY A 11 6.71 -15.57 5.05
CA GLY A 11 5.50 -14.94 4.52
C GLY A 11 5.91 -13.61 3.90
N THR A 12 5.56 -13.36 2.65
CA THR A 12 5.94 -12.15 1.92
C THR A 12 5.51 -10.91 2.73
N GLU A 13 6.46 -10.09 3.19
CA GLU A 13 6.11 -8.87 3.91
C GLU A 13 5.21 -8.00 3.02
N PRO A 14 4.11 -7.44 3.54
CA PRO A 14 3.17 -6.69 2.72
C PRO A 14 3.87 -5.45 2.17
N VAL A 15 3.63 -5.17 0.89
CA VAL A 15 4.19 -4.00 0.22
C VAL A 15 3.66 -2.72 0.88
N ILE A 16 4.55 -1.83 1.31
CA ILE A 16 4.15 -0.58 1.93
C ILE A 16 3.95 0.49 0.87
N ILE A 17 2.74 1.03 0.81
CA ILE A 17 2.32 2.12 -0.05
C ILE A 17 2.11 3.36 0.82
N LYS A 18 2.83 4.45 0.54
CA LYS A 18 2.61 5.74 1.19
C LYS A 18 1.63 6.59 0.38
N LYS A 19 0.54 7.02 1.00
CA LYS A 19 -0.42 7.95 0.41
C LYS A 19 -0.07 9.38 0.77
N TYR A 20 0.25 10.17 -0.23
CA TYR A 20 0.46 11.61 -0.10
C TYR A 20 -0.83 12.36 -0.47
N ALA A 21 -0.88 13.65 -0.13
CA ALA A 21 -1.96 14.52 -0.57
C ALA A 21 -2.08 14.54 -2.11
N ASN A 22 -3.26 14.87 -2.64
CA ASN A 22 -3.59 14.85 -4.08
C ASN A 22 -3.64 13.46 -4.73
N ARG A 23 -4.17 12.44 -4.03
CA ARG A 23 -4.33 11.04 -4.51
C ARG A 23 -3.02 10.36 -4.95
N ARG A 24 -1.85 10.91 -4.60
CA ARG A 24 -0.55 10.32 -4.96
C ARG A 24 -0.25 9.14 -4.06
N LEU A 25 -0.07 7.96 -4.66
CA LEU A 25 0.33 6.74 -3.96
C LEU A 25 1.76 6.38 -4.39
N TYR A 26 2.61 6.06 -3.43
CA TYR A 26 4.01 5.73 -3.65
C TYR A 26 4.34 4.37 -3.06
N ASN A 27 4.75 3.44 -3.90
CA ASN A 27 5.19 2.13 -3.47
C ASN A 27 6.65 2.21 -3.00
N THR A 28 6.89 1.85 -1.74
CA THR A 28 8.22 1.89 -1.14
C THR A 28 9.09 0.70 -1.55
N ALA A 29 8.50 -0.43 -1.95
CA ALA A 29 9.22 -1.60 -2.43
C ALA A 29 9.76 -1.39 -3.86
N SER A 30 8.94 -0.84 -4.75
CA SER A 30 9.36 -0.52 -6.13
C SER A 30 9.91 0.90 -6.29
N SER A 31 9.78 1.73 -5.26
CA SER A 31 10.17 3.15 -5.27
C SER A 31 9.53 3.95 -6.41
N ARG A 32 8.27 3.63 -6.75
CA ARG A 32 7.53 4.22 -7.87
C ARG A 32 6.14 4.67 -7.47
N TYR A 33 5.60 5.62 -8.24
CA TYR A 33 4.19 5.99 -8.13
C TYR A 33 3.32 4.85 -8.63
N VAL A 34 2.25 4.59 -7.88
CA VAL A 34 1.25 3.58 -8.23
C VAL A 34 -0.13 4.24 -8.35
N THR A 35 -0.99 3.67 -9.17
CA THR A 35 -2.38 4.09 -9.33
C THR A 35 -3.29 3.21 -8.48
N LEU A 36 -4.55 3.62 -8.30
CA LEU A 36 -5.56 2.78 -7.64
C LEU A 36 -5.86 1.52 -8.46
N GLU A 37 -5.82 1.63 -9.80
CA GLU A 37 -5.92 0.48 -10.71
C GLU A 37 -4.82 -0.56 -10.45
N GLN A 38 -3.56 -0.13 -10.34
CA GLN A 38 -2.45 -1.05 -10.02
C GLN A 38 -2.60 -1.68 -8.64
N LEU A 39 -3.10 -0.94 -7.64
CA LEU A 39 -3.42 -1.52 -6.33
C LEU A 39 -4.55 -2.54 -6.43
N SER A 40 -5.56 -2.31 -7.27
CA SER A 40 -6.62 -3.28 -7.57
C SER A 40 -6.05 -4.57 -8.18
N GLU A 41 -5.14 -4.44 -9.14
CA GLU A 41 -4.43 -5.59 -9.72
C GLU A 41 -3.64 -6.37 -8.68
N MET A 42 -2.97 -5.69 -7.74
CA MET A 42 -2.28 -6.35 -6.61
C MET A 42 -3.24 -7.12 -5.71
N VAL A 43 -4.43 -6.58 -5.41
CA VAL A 43 -5.47 -7.35 -4.66
C VAL A 43 -5.88 -8.58 -5.45
N LYS A 44 -6.15 -8.43 -6.75
CA LYS A 44 -6.60 -9.52 -7.64
C LYS A 44 -5.53 -10.60 -7.84
N SER A 45 -4.24 -10.22 -7.84
CA SER A 45 -3.11 -11.15 -7.91
C SER A 45 -2.82 -11.87 -6.59
N GLY A 46 -3.48 -11.46 -5.50
CA GLY A 46 -3.22 -11.98 -4.16
C GLY A 46 -1.96 -11.42 -3.50
N GLU A 47 -1.44 -10.30 -4.01
CA GLU A 47 -0.28 -9.62 -3.43
C GLU A 47 -0.71 -8.74 -2.25
N GLU A 48 -0.16 -9.02 -1.07
CA GLU A 48 -0.48 -8.28 0.15
C GLU A 48 0.19 -6.90 0.14
N PHE A 49 -0.58 -5.84 0.44
CA PHE A 49 -0.06 -4.49 0.62
C PHE A 49 -0.73 -3.77 1.78
N ARG A 50 -0.06 -2.74 2.30
CA ARG A 50 -0.59 -1.80 3.28
C ARG A 50 -0.46 -0.38 2.78
N VAL A 51 -1.47 0.44 3.04
CA VAL A 51 -1.46 1.86 2.70
C VAL A 51 -1.38 2.68 3.97
N LEU A 52 -0.31 3.47 4.10
CA LEU A 52 -0.08 4.38 5.20
C LEU A 52 -0.22 5.83 4.72
N ASP A 53 -0.89 6.67 5.51
CA ASP A 53 -0.93 8.10 5.23
C ASP A 53 0.47 8.71 5.45
N ALA A 54 1.02 9.40 4.46
CA ALA A 54 2.37 9.93 4.54
C ALA A 54 2.53 11.09 5.53
N LYS A 55 1.43 11.71 6.00
CA LYS A 55 1.46 12.79 6.99
C LYS A 55 1.32 12.27 8.42
N THR A 56 0.40 11.32 8.64
CA THR A 56 0.07 10.82 9.99
C THR A 56 0.65 9.44 10.28
N ASP A 57 1.16 8.74 9.26
CA ASP A 57 1.58 7.33 9.32
C ASP A 57 0.45 6.38 9.78
N GLU A 58 -0.82 6.81 9.62
CA GLU A 58 -2.00 6.01 9.94
C GLU A 58 -2.26 4.95 8.88
N ASP A 59 -2.66 3.74 9.30
CA ASP A 59 -3.12 2.70 8.38
C ASP A 59 -4.50 3.05 7.83
N ILE A 60 -4.51 3.30 6.53
CA ILE A 60 -5.72 3.62 5.75
C ILE A 60 -5.97 2.55 4.69
N THR A 61 -5.36 1.37 4.84
CA THR A 61 -5.45 0.25 3.89
C THR A 61 -6.91 -0.07 3.59
N ARG A 62 -7.74 -0.16 4.63
CA ARG A 62 -9.18 -0.45 4.49
C ARG A 62 -9.92 0.61 3.69
N SER A 63 -9.65 1.89 3.96
CA SER A 63 -10.28 3.01 3.24
C SER A 63 -9.93 3.00 1.75
N VAL A 64 -8.67 2.70 1.42
CA VAL A 64 -8.22 2.60 0.03
C VAL A 64 -8.83 1.39 -0.68
N LEU A 65 -8.92 0.23 -0.02
CA LEU A 65 -9.58 -0.95 -0.57
C LEU A 65 -11.07 -0.68 -0.87
N THR A 66 -11.79 -0.02 0.04
CA THR A 66 -13.17 0.39 -0.21
C THR A 66 -13.28 1.32 -1.42
N GLN A 67 -12.35 2.25 -1.58
CA GLN A 67 -12.33 3.15 -2.73
C GLN A 67 -12.08 2.39 -4.04
N ILE A 68 -11.15 1.44 -4.05
CA ILE A 68 -10.88 0.56 -5.20
C ILE A 68 -12.15 -0.18 -5.63
N ILE A 69 -12.87 -0.77 -4.67
CA ILE A 69 -14.13 -1.50 -4.96
C ILE A 69 -15.17 -0.58 -5.59
N PHE A 70 -15.34 0.63 -5.04
CA PHE A 70 -16.31 1.60 -5.55
C PHE A 70 -15.97 2.12 -6.95
N GLU A 71 -14.68 2.31 -7.27
CA GLU A 71 -14.24 2.75 -8.60
C GLU A 71 -14.37 1.65 -9.68
N GLU A 72 -14.41 0.36 -9.32
CA GLU A 72 -14.63 -0.71 -10.29
C GLU A 72 -16.12 -0.90 -10.70
N GLU A 73 -17.08 -0.38 -9.93
CA GLU A 73 -18.51 -0.49 -10.24
C GLU A 73 -19.07 0.60 -11.17
N ASN A 74 -18.27 1.61 -11.55
CA ASN A 74 -18.73 2.80 -12.30
C ASN A 74 -17.94 3.07 -13.58
#